data_AF-A0A2V9LFT0-F1
#
_entry.id   AF-A0A2V9LFT0-F1
#
_cell.length_a   1.000
_cell.length_b   1.000
_cell.length_c   1.000
_cell.angle_alpha   90.00
_cell.angle_beta   90.00
_cell.angle_gamma   90.00
#
_symmetry.space_group_name_H-M   'P 1'
#
loop_
_entity.id
_entity.type
_entity.pdbx_description
1 polymer ?
#
loop_
_entity_poly.entity_id
_entity_poly.type
_entity_poly.pdbx_seq_one_letter_code
_entity_poly.pdbx_strand_id
1 'polypeptide(L)'
;MNRLWVDFRAVKACVSMEMALANYGIMLRRLNGCHLRGRCPLPTHTSTYSAQSFIVNTRKNAWACHSNSCVAARGDRVGGNVLDFVAAMESCSIRDAALKLQECFTIFSQPCAPSPSPAPAAGNQPDGT
;
A
#
# COMPACT_ATOMS: atom_id res chain seq x y z
N MET A 1 -10.08 28.30 -12.57
CA MET A 1 -9.67 27.29 -11.56
C MET A 1 -9.07 26.10 -12.29
N ASN A 2 -7.74 25.94 -12.25
CA ASN A 2 -7.07 24.80 -12.89
C ASN A 2 -7.44 23.52 -12.13
N ARG A 3 -8.39 22.75 -12.68
CA ARG A 3 -8.65 21.38 -12.20
C ARG A 3 -7.47 20.51 -12.61
N LEU A 4 -6.54 20.29 -11.69
CA LEU A 4 -5.47 19.30 -11.88
C LEU A 4 -6.12 17.94 -12.17
N TRP A 5 -5.75 17.37 -13.31
CA TRP A 5 -6.21 16.06 -13.74
C TRP A 5 -5.36 14.97 -13.11
N VAL A 6 -5.98 13.84 -12.80
CA VAL A 6 -5.36 12.71 -12.12
C VAL A 6 -5.57 11.46 -12.96
N ASP A 7 -4.49 10.77 -13.29
CA ASP A 7 -4.58 9.41 -13.84
C ASP A 7 -4.44 8.37 -12.71
N PHE A 8 -5.59 7.94 -12.17
CA PHE A 8 -5.64 6.94 -11.10
C PHE A 8 -4.98 5.61 -11.48
N ARG A 9 -4.95 5.26 -12.78
CA ARG A 9 -4.33 4.02 -13.24
C ARG A 9 -2.82 4.15 -13.19
N ALA A 10 -2.28 5.27 -13.67
CA ALA A 10 -0.86 5.56 -13.60
C ALA A 10 -0.39 5.62 -12.13
N VAL A 11 -1.11 6.32 -11.25
CA VAL A 11 -0.76 6.40 -9.83
C VAL A 11 -0.70 5.01 -9.18
N LYS A 12 -1.71 4.17 -9.39
CA LYS A 12 -1.73 2.81 -8.82
C LYS A 12 -0.65 1.88 -9.39
N ALA A 13 -0.19 2.14 -10.62
CA ALA A 13 0.88 1.37 -11.26
C ALA A 13 2.27 1.81 -10.77
N CYS A 14 2.47 3.10 -10.55
CA CYS A 14 3.76 3.65 -10.15
C CYS A 14 4.02 3.55 -8.63
N VAL A 15 2.96 3.60 -7.81
CA VAL A 15 3.11 3.63 -6.34
C VAL A 15 2.78 2.27 -5.74
N SER A 16 3.79 1.63 -5.18
CA SER A 16 3.60 0.43 -4.37
C SER A 16 3.23 0.78 -2.92
N MET A 17 2.59 -0.15 -2.22
CA MET A 17 2.31 -0.03 -0.79
C MET A 17 3.60 0.15 0.02
N GLU A 18 4.72 -0.45 -0.41
CA GLU A 18 6.01 -0.29 0.26
C GLU A 18 6.52 1.15 0.15
N MET A 19 6.39 1.78 -1.04
CA MET A 19 6.71 3.19 -1.24
C MET A 19 5.82 4.09 -0.37
N ALA A 20 4.52 3.82 -0.32
CA ALA A 20 3.60 4.58 0.50
C ALA A 20 3.93 4.46 2.00
N LEU A 21 4.19 3.25 2.50
CA LEU A 21 4.59 3.03 3.89
C LEU A 21 5.90 3.76 4.22
N ALA A 22 6.89 3.69 3.34
CA ALA A 22 8.17 4.37 3.52
C ALA A 22 8.01 5.90 3.57
N ASN A 23 7.13 6.47 2.74
CA ASN A 23 6.83 7.91 2.75
C ASN A 23 6.28 8.40 4.11
N TYR A 24 5.56 7.54 4.83
CA TYR A 24 5.06 7.82 6.18
C TYR A 24 5.99 7.35 7.31
N GLY A 25 7.19 6.83 6.99
CA GLY A 25 8.12 6.30 7.99
C GLY A 25 7.62 5.04 8.70
N ILE A 26 6.70 4.29 8.10
CA ILE A 26 6.07 3.12 8.72
C ILE A 26 6.88 1.87 8.43
N MET A 27 7.35 1.22 9.49
CA MET A 27 8.06 -0.05 9.41
C MET A 27 7.15 -1.21 9.84
N LEU A 28 6.96 -2.18 8.95
CA LEU A 28 6.19 -3.40 9.22
C LEU A 28 7.10 -4.63 9.17
N ARG A 29 6.77 -5.66 9.96
CA ARG A 29 7.50 -6.92 9.94
C ARG A 29 7.10 -7.72 8.71
N ARG A 30 8.07 -8.19 7.93
CA ARG A 30 7.82 -9.14 6.83
C ARG A 30 7.50 -10.52 7.40
N LEU A 31 6.37 -11.10 7.00
CA LEU A 31 5.94 -12.44 7.41
C LEU A 31 6.33 -13.51 6.40
N ASN A 32 6.25 -13.18 5.11
CA ASN A 32 6.67 -14.02 3.99
C ASN A 32 7.07 -13.13 2.81
N GLY A 33 7.37 -13.71 1.65
CA GLY A 33 7.84 -12.95 0.49
C GLY A 33 6.95 -11.77 0.08
N CYS A 34 5.63 -11.84 0.32
CA CYS A 34 4.67 -10.83 -0.15
C CYS A 34 3.82 -10.18 0.95
N HIS A 35 3.87 -10.65 2.20
CA HIS A 35 3.05 -10.13 3.30
C HIS A 35 3.88 -9.41 4.36
N LEU A 36 3.41 -8.23 4.73
CA LEU A 36 3.90 -7.44 5.86
C LEU A 36 2.81 -7.37 6.93
N ARG A 37 3.20 -7.29 8.20
CA ARG A 37 2.27 -7.14 9.33
C ARG A 37 2.85 -6.28 10.44
N GLY A 38 2.00 -5.52 11.12
CA GLY A 38 2.40 -4.71 12.26
C GLY A 38 1.25 -3.92 12.88
N ARG A 39 1.60 -2.89 13.64
CA ARG A 39 0.65 -1.94 14.23
C ARG A 39 -0.04 -1.15 13.12
N CYS A 40 -1.32 -0.86 13.31
CA CYS A 40 -2.05 -0.02 12.38
C CYS A 40 -1.58 1.44 12.52
N PRO A 41 -1.14 2.08 11.43
CA PRO A 41 -0.66 3.46 11.46
C PRO A 41 -1.78 4.50 11.33
N LEU A 42 -3.01 4.06 11.07
CA LEU A 42 -4.10 4.98 10.73
C LEU A 42 -4.48 5.85 11.94
N PRO A 43 -4.75 7.15 11.73
CA PRO A 43 -5.11 8.07 12.81
C PRO A 43 -6.41 7.69 13.53
N THR A 44 -7.29 6.95 12.85
CA THR A 44 -8.57 6.45 13.41
C THR A 44 -8.42 5.18 14.24
N HIS A 45 -7.20 4.62 14.34
CA HIS A 45 -6.96 3.39 15.07
C HIS A 45 -6.92 3.64 16.58
N THR A 46 -7.94 3.16 17.29
CA THR A 46 -8.04 3.30 18.76
C THR A 46 -7.81 2.01 19.54
N SER A 47 -7.61 0.87 18.86
CA SER A 47 -7.40 -0.41 19.55
C SER A 47 -5.98 -0.49 20.13
N THR A 48 -5.88 -0.63 21.45
CA THR A 48 -4.60 -0.68 22.16
C THR A 48 -3.99 -2.09 22.22
N TYR A 49 -4.81 -3.14 22.10
CA TYR A 49 -4.37 -4.53 22.29
C TYR A 49 -3.84 -5.21 21.04
N SER A 50 -4.25 -4.75 19.85
CA SER A 50 -3.93 -5.46 18.61
C SER A 50 -2.71 -4.87 17.91
N ALA A 51 -1.54 -5.22 18.46
CA ALA A 51 -0.22 -4.80 17.96
C ALA A 51 0.09 -5.31 16.53
N GLN A 52 -0.75 -6.18 15.97
CA GLN A 52 -0.59 -6.78 14.64
C GLN A 52 -1.88 -6.73 13.81
N SER A 53 -2.66 -5.65 13.94
CA SER A 53 -3.92 -5.48 13.21
C SER A 53 -3.76 -5.21 11.72
N PHE A 54 -2.62 -4.67 11.32
CA PHE A 54 -2.41 -4.14 9.97
C PHE A 54 -1.59 -5.11 9.14
N ILE A 55 -2.14 -5.50 7.99
CA ILE A 55 -1.55 -6.48 7.08
C ILE A 55 -1.46 -5.83 5.70
N VAL A 56 -0.34 -6.01 5.02
CA VAL A 56 -0.12 -5.55 3.66
C VAL A 56 0.29 -6.72 2.80
N ASN A 57 -0.31 -6.83 1.62
CA ASN A 57 0.12 -7.74 0.57
C ASN A 57 0.76 -6.90 -0.55
N THR A 58 2.08 -6.97 -0.65
CA THR A 58 2.87 -6.16 -1.60
C THR A 58 2.63 -6.59 -3.04
N ARG A 59 2.40 -7.88 -3.28
CA ARG A 59 2.08 -8.42 -4.63
C ARG A 59 0.72 -7.93 -5.13
N LYS A 60 -0.29 -7.87 -4.26
CA LYS A 60 -1.63 -7.36 -4.59
C LYS A 60 -1.73 -5.83 -4.49
N ASN A 61 -0.67 -5.17 -4.04
CA ASN A 61 -0.65 -3.74 -3.73
C ASN A 61 -1.83 -3.29 -2.85
N ALA A 62 -2.14 -4.09 -1.82
CA ALA A 62 -3.34 -3.95 -0.99
C ALA A 62 -3.03 -4.09 0.50
N TRP A 63 -3.87 -3.52 1.34
CA TRP A 63 -3.75 -3.56 2.79
C TRP A 63 -5.08 -3.86 3.46
N ALA A 64 -5.02 -4.29 4.71
CA ALA A 64 -6.19 -4.54 5.56
C ALA A 64 -5.88 -4.20 7.02
N CYS A 65 -6.87 -3.66 7.71
CA CYS A 65 -6.92 -3.54 9.16
C CYS A 65 -8.28 -4.01 9.69
N HIS A 66 -8.27 -5.10 10.46
CA HIS A 66 -9.48 -5.71 11.02
C HIS A 66 -9.96 -5.08 12.35
N SER A 67 -9.37 -3.97 12.79
CA SER A 67 -9.84 -3.30 14.01
C SER A 67 -11.21 -2.67 13.78
N ASN A 68 -12.15 -2.89 14.69
CA ASN A 68 -13.51 -2.34 14.61
C ASN A 68 -13.52 -0.82 14.42
N SER A 69 -12.63 -0.09 15.11
CA SER A 69 -12.52 1.38 14.96
C SER A 69 -12.13 1.80 13.55
N CYS A 70 -11.18 1.08 12.95
CA CYS A 70 -10.73 1.31 11.59
C CYS A 70 -11.80 0.94 10.56
N VAL A 71 -12.50 -0.18 10.76
CA VAL A 71 -13.58 -0.65 9.89
C VAL A 71 -14.75 0.33 9.92
N ALA A 72 -15.21 0.73 11.11
CA ALA A 72 -16.28 1.71 11.28
C ALA A 72 -15.92 3.07 10.66
N ALA A 73 -14.70 3.56 10.88
CA ALA A 73 -14.24 4.84 10.33
C ALA A 73 -14.16 4.86 8.79
N ARG A 74 -14.13 3.69 8.13
CA ARG A 74 -14.08 3.58 6.66
C ARG A 74 -15.39 3.09 6.04
N GLY A 75 -16.50 3.10 6.78
CA GLY A 75 -17.79 2.61 6.30
C GLY A 75 -17.76 1.11 6.01
N ASP A 76 -17.44 0.34 7.04
CA ASP A 76 -17.39 -1.14 7.05
C ASP A 76 -16.35 -1.77 6.11
N ARG A 77 -15.39 -0.97 5.64
CA ARG A 77 -14.27 -1.43 4.81
C ARG A 77 -13.06 -1.82 5.64
N VAL A 78 -12.71 -3.10 5.54
CA VAL A 78 -11.53 -3.70 6.18
C VAL A 78 -10.21 -3.16 5.62
N GLY A 79 -10.16 -2.79 4.35
CA GLY A 79 -8.90 -2.44 3.70
C GLY A 79 -9.12 -1.80 2.34
N GLY A 80 -8.05 -1.71 1.55
CA GLY A 80 -8.09 -1.11 0.23
C GLY A 80 -6.75 -1.15 -0.50
N ASN A 81 -6.65 -0.36 -1.55
CA ASN A 81 -5.41 -0.15 -2.29
C ASN A 81 -4.59 1.01 -1.69
N VAL A 82 -3.51 1.39 -2.38
CA VAL A 82 -2.63 2.49 -1.97
C VAL A 82 -3.33 3.85 -1.86
N LEU A 83 -4.32 4.14 -2.71
CA LEU A 83 -5.10 5.38 -2.62
C LEU A 83 -5.98 5.39 -1.38
N ASP A 84 -6.63 4.26 -1.08
CA ASP A 84 -7.44 4.10 0.13
C ASP A 84 -6.58 4.25 1.39
N PHE A 85 -5.33 3.78 1.34
CA PHE A 85 -4.38 3.94 2.44
C PHE A 85 -4.07 5.40 2.71
N VAL A 86 -3.66 6.14 1.68
CA VAL A 86 -3.32 7.57 1.79
C VAL A 86 -4.55 8.39 2.19
N ALA A 87 -5.71 8.12 1.58
CA ALA A 87 -6.96 8.78 1.96
C ALA A 87 -7.31 8.57 3.44
N ALA A 88 -7.07 7.37 3.97
CA ALA A 88 -7.28 7.08 5.39
C ALA A 88 -6.23 7.69 6.32
N MET A 89 -4.97 7.80 5.88
CA MET A 89 -3.89 8.47 6.63
C MET A 89 -4.11 9.98 6.72
N GLU A 90 -4.51 10.61 5.61
CA GLU A 90 -4.64 12.06 5.47
C GLU A 90 -6.06 12.57 5.76
N SER A 91 -7.02 11.68 5.97
CA SER A 91 -8.45 12.01 6.10
C SER A 91 -8.98 12.85 4.93
N CYS A 92 -8.66 12.45 3.70
CA CYS A 92 -9.02 13.17 2.49
C CYS A 92 -9.76 12.28 1.47
N SER A 93 -10.21 12.88 0.37
CA SER A 93 -10.87 12.14 -0.70
C SER A 93 -9.87 11.29 -1.50
N ILE A 94 -10.34 10.24 -2.19
CA ILE A 94 -9.49 9.41 -3.07
C ILE A 94 -8.81 10.26 -4.16
N ARG A 95 -9.48 11.31 -4.63
CA ARG A 95 -8.90 12.23 -5.62
C ARG A 95 -7.74 13.04 -5.02
N ASP A 96 -7.91 13.57 -3.81
CA ASP A 96 -6.86 14.35 -3.16
C ASP A 96 -5.67 13.47 -2.76
N ALA A 97 -5.95 12.24 -2.32
CA ALA A 97 -4.92 11.23 -2.07
C ALA A 97 -4.10 10.94 -3.34
N ALA A 98 -4.77 10.81 -4.50
CA ALA A 98 -4.08 10.58 -5.76
C ALA A 98 -3.28 11.81 -6.23
N LEU A 99 -3.77 13.04 -6.02
CA LEU A 99 -3.00 14.26 -6.29
C LEU A 99 -1.75 14.34 -5.41
N LYS A 100 -1.88 14.06 -4.12
CA LYS A 100 -0.75 14.00 -3.18
C LYS A 100 0.28 12.96 -3.61
N LEU A 101 -0.17 11.76 -4.02
CA LEU A 101 0.74 10.73 -4.52
C LEU A 101 1.44 11.13 -5.82
N GLN A 102 0.74 11.79 -6.73
CA GLN A 102 1.32 12.32 -7.96
C GLN A 102 2.40 13.37 -7.68
N GLU A 103 2.20 14.22 -6.67
CA GLU A 103 3.16 15.22 -6.21
C GLU A 103 4.35 14.58 -5.46
N CYS A 104 4.09 13.76 -4.44
CA CYS A 104 5.11 13.11 -3.62
C CYS A 104 6.07 12.23 -4.44
N PHE A 105 5.56 11.54 -5.46
CA PHE A 105 6.36 10.63 -6.28
C PHE A 105 6.73 11.20 -7.64
N THR A 106 6.47 12.50 -7.87
CA THR A 106 6.78 13.18 -9.15
C THR A 106 6.30 12.33 -10.35
N ILE A 107 5.04 11.87 -10.30
CA ILE A 107 4.44 11.05 -11.35
C ILE A 107 4.04 11.97 -12.51
N PHE A 108 5.03 12.60 -13.14
CA PHE A 108 4.85 13.25 -14.43
C PHE A 108 4.98 12.17 -15.49
N SER A 109 3.87 11.88 -16.17
CA SER A 109 3.70 11.13 -17.42
C SER A 109 4.97 10.56 -18.09
N GLN A 110 5.70 9.72 -17.38
CA GLN A 110 6.77 8.88 -17.88
C GLN A 110 6.25 7.45 -17.67
N PRO A 111 6.27 6.59 -18.69
CA PRO A 111 5.84 5.21 -18.55
C PRO A 111 6.74 4.55 -17.50
N CYS A 112 6.19 4.32 -16.31
CA CYS A 112 6.86 3.50 -15.30
C CYS A 112 7.01 2.12 -15.92
N ALA A 113 8.24 1.78 -16.30
CA ALA A 113 8.57 0.45 -16.79
C ALA A 113 8.14 -0.56 -15.71
N PRO A 114 7.39 -1.62 -16.07
CA PRO A 114 7.00 -2.62 -15.11
C PRO A 114 8.27 -3.22 -14.50
N SER A 115 8.38 -3.16 -13.17
CA SER A 115 9.48 -3.79 -12.46
C SER A 115 9.56 -5.26 -12.88
N PRO A 116 10.75 -5.80 -13.22
CA PRO A 116 10.87 -7.21 -13.56
C PRO A 116 10.49 -8.01 -12.31
N SER A 117 9.35 -8.70 -12.37
CA SER A 117 9.05 -9.74 -11.40
C SER A 117 10.24 -10.71 -11.37
N PRO A 118 10.77 -11.09 -10.20
CA PRO A 118 11.78 -12.14 -10.16
C PRO A 118 11.14 -13.41 -10.71
N ALA A 119 11.65 -13.86 -11.85
CA ALA A 119 11.27 -15.12 -12.48
C ALA A 119 11.45 -16.27 -11.46
N PRO A 120 10.62 -17.33 -11.55
CA PRO A 120 10.77 -18.48 -10.67
C PRO A 120 12.12 -19.14 -10.97
N ALA A 121 12.92 -19.38 -9.93
CA ALA A 121 14.11 -20.21 -10.04
C ALA A 121 13.70 -21.60 -10.52
N ALA A 122 13.90 -21.85 -11.81
CA ALA A 122 13.85 -23.19 -12.39
C ALA A 122 15.10 -23.96 -11.94
N GLY A 123 14.91 -25.26 -11.76
CA GLY A 123 15.77 -26.13 -10.96
C GLY A 123 17.14 -26.46 -11.53
N ASN A 124 17.94 -27.11 -10.67
CA ASN A 124 18.72 -28.28 -11.03
C ASN A 124 19.22 -29.02 -9.78
N GLN A 125 18.65 -30.19 -9.52
CA GLN A 125 19.43 -31.40 -9.15
C GLN A 125 19.45 -32.25 -10.44
N PRO A 126 20.48 -33.08 -10.74
CA PRO A 126 21.28 -33.87 -9.79
C PRO A 126 22.79 -33.99 -10.10
N ASP A 127 23.59 -34.44 -9.12
CA ASP A 127 24.85 -35.21 -9.24
C ASP A 127 25.37 -35.42 -7.79
N GLY A 128 25.81 -36.55 -7.26
CA GLY A 128 26.05 -37.92 -7.71
C GLY A 128 26.77 -38.63 -6.55
N THR A 129 26.50 -39.92 -6.34
CA THR A 129 27.41 -41.03 -5.94
C THR A 129 26.55 -42.25 -5.64
#